data_AF-A0A1Y5DGZ3-F1
#
_entry.id   AF-A0A1Y5DGZ3-F1
#
_cell.length_a   1.000
_cell.length_b   1.000
_cell.length_c   1.000
_cell.angle_alpha   90.00
_cell.angle_beta   90.00
_cell.angle_gamma   90.00
#
_symmetry.space_group_name_H-M   'P 1'
#
loop_
_entity.id
_entity.type
_entity.pdbx_description
1 polymer ?
#
loop_
_entity_poly.entity_id
_entity_poly.type
_entity_poly.pdbx_seq_one_letter_code
_entity_poly.pdbx_strand_id
1 'polypeptide(L)'
;MAKIIFSLKYVEEDEANDIRSLLIENEIDFYETTAGRWQISLAALWVRQNEDYEKARALIETDQKVRREAYQTNIPALGLLPSLWRQCRHNPVEFAFTLVAILFVLGLSLLPFWSV
;
A
#
# COMPACT_ATOMS: atom_id res chain seq x y z
N MET A 1 -9.93 25.60 -14.49
CA MET A 1 -8.55 25.17 -14.15
C MET A 1 -8.61 23.67 -13.98
N ALA A 2 -7.64 22.94 -14.54
CA ALA A 2 -7.65 21.49 -14.41
C ALA A 2 -7.23 21.06 -12.99
N LYS A 3 -7.83 19.97 -12.52
CA LYS A 3 -7.57 19.41 -11.18
C LYS A 3 -7.21 17.93 -11.27
N ILE A 4 -6.25 17.52 -10.45
CA ILE A 4 -5.87 16.10 -10.31
C ILE A 4 -7.04 15.36 -9.68
N ILE A 5 -7.50 14.30 -10.34
CA ILE A 5 -8.54 13.44 -9.80
C ILE A 5 -7.98 12.11 -9.28
N PHE A 6 -6.91 11.61 -9.91
CA PHE A 6 -6.34 10.31 -9.58
C PHE A 6 -4.85 10.27 -9.86
N SER A 7 -4.07 9.70 -8.93
CA SER A 7 -2.63 9.50 -9.08
C SER A 7 -2.39 8.13 -9.69
N LEU A 8 -1.67 8.08 -10.80
CA LEU A 8 -1.25 6.82 -11.45
C LEU A 8 0.06 6.28 -10.87
N LYS A 9 0.64 6.98 -9.88
CA LYS A 9 1.86 6.54 -9.21
C LYS A 9 1.58 5.30 -8.36
N TYR A 10 2.25 4.20 -8.67
CA TYR A 10 2.09 2.87 -8.02
C TYR A 10 0.73 2.19 -8.26
N VAL A 11 0.02 2.61 -9.29
CA VAL A 11 -1.22 1.95 -9.72
C VAL A 11 -0.89 0.94 -10.82
N GLU A 12 -1.47 -0.25 -10.75
CA GLU A 12 -1.32 -1.25 -11.82
C GLU A 12 -2.06 -0.80 -13.08
N GLU A 13 -1.57 -1.18 -14.27
CA GLU A 13 -2.14 -0.70 -15.53
C GLU A 13 -3.62 -1.09 -15.70
N ASP A 14 -4.02 -2.25 -15.17
CA ASP A 14 -5.40 -2.71 -15.19
C ASP A 14 -6.31 -1.78 -14.36
N GLU A 15 -5.90 -1.39 -13.15
CA GLU A 15 -6.65 -0.42 -12.33
C GLU A 15 -6.67 0.96 -12.99
N ALA A 16 -5.57 1.39 -13.60
CA ALA A 16 -5.54 2.65 -14.36
C ALA A 16 -6.55 2.62 -15.53
N ASN A 17 -6.65 1.50 -16.25
CA ASN A 17 -7.61 1.30 -17.33
C ASN A 17 -9.06 1.26 -16.84
N ASP A 18 -9.32 0.68 -15.67
CA ASP A 18 -10.66 0.69 -15.05
C ASP A 18 -11.09 2.13 -14.75
N ILE A 19 -10.21 2.94 -14.16
CA ILE A 19 -10.52 4.36 -13.88
C ILE A 19 -10.69 5.16 -15.18
N ARG A 20 -9.89 4.91 -16.24
CA ARG A 20 -10.09 5.55 -17.55
C ARG A 20 -11.47 5.21 -18.12
N SER A 21 -11.86 3.93 -18.07
CA SER A 21 -13.16 3.46 -18.56
C SER A 21 -14.30 4.10 -17.78
N LEU A 22 -14.19 4.16 -16.44
CA LEU A 22 -15.17 4.80 -15.56
C LEU A 22 -15.40 6.28 -15.91
N LEU A 23 -14.34 7.02 -16.24
CA LEU A 23 -14.44 8.42 -16.67
C LEU A 23 -15.09 8.56 -18.04
N ILE A 24 -14.75 7.68 -18.99
CA ILE A 24 -15.34 7.66 -20.35
C ILE A 24 -16.84 7.35 -20.30
N GLU A 25 -17.23 6.33 -19.54
CA GLU A 25 -18.64 5.92 -19.38
C GLU A 25 -19.52 7.00 -18.77
N ASN A 26 -18.94 7.89 -17.96
CA ASN A 26 -19.64 8.99 -17.30
C ASN A 26 -19.55 10.32 -18.05
N GLU A 27 -19.03 10.30 -19.29
CA GLU A 27 -18.81 11.44 -20.19
C GLU A 27 -17.95 12.55 -19.55
N ILE A 28 -16.95 12.17 -18.76
CA ILE A 28 -16.07 13.10 -18.06
C ILE A 28 -14.83 13.38 -18.91
N ASP A 29 -14.61 14.66 -19.24
CA ASP A 29 -13.45 15.09 -20.02
C ASP A 29 -12.17 15.09 -19.14
N PHE A 30 -11.22 14.23 -19.48
CA PHE A 30 -9.97 14.09 -18.74
C PHE A 30 -8.72 14.10 -19.64
N TYR A 31 -7.57 14.38 -19.03
CA TYR A 31 -6.27 14.18 -19.66
C TYR A 31 -5.31 13.48 -18.70
N GLU A 32 -4.37 12.75 -19.29
CA GLU A 32 -3.36 11.99 -18.56
C GLU A 32 -2.00 12.68 -18.66
N THR A 33 -1.26 12.59 -17.57
CA THR A 33 0.15 12.93 -17.51
C THR A 33 0.94 11.67 -17.23
N THR A 34 1.99 11.41 -18.02
CA THR A 34 2.80 10.20 -17.91
C THR A 34 4.06 10.46 -17.09
N ALA A 35 4.45 9.46 -16.28
CA ALA A 35 5.76 9.41 -15.67
C ALA A 35 6.81 9.16 -16.78
N GLY A 36 7.73 10.11 -17.01
CA GLY A 36 8.81 9.93 -17.98
C GLY A 36 9.69 8.73 -17.62
N ARG A 37 10.67 8.38 -18.47
CA ARG A 37 11.57 7.22 -18.30
C ARG A 37 12.19 7.07 -16.90
N TRP A 38 12.37 8.17 -16.18
CA TRP A 38 12.97 8.20 -14.85
C TRP A 38 11.96 8.11 -13.69
N GLN A 39 10.65 8.04 -13.96
CA GLN A 39 9.58 7.98 -12.95
C GLN A 39 9.56 9.17 -11.98
N ILE A 40 10.18 10.31 -12.35
CA ILE A 40 10.26 11.51 -11.52
C ILE A 40 9.04 12.43 -11.72
N SER A 41 8.39 12.38 -12.88
CA SER A 41 7.20 13.19 -13.14
C SER A 41 5.94 12.61 -12.50
N LEU A 42 5.01 13.50 -12.12
CA LEU A 42 3.73 13.13 -11.56
C LEU A 42 2.86 12.49 -12.65
N ALA A 43 2.69 11.17 -12.58
CA ALA A 43 1.73 10.46 -13.41
C ALA A 43 0.35 10.55 -12.78
N ALA A 44 -0.62 11.14 -13.47
CA ALA A 44 -1.94 11.40 -12.93
C ALA A 44 -2.99 11.64 -14.02
N LEU A 45 -4.25 11.38 -13.67
CA LEU A 45 -5.44 11.78 -14.42
C LEU A 45 -5.95 13.13 -13.90
N TRP A 46 -6.34 13.99 -14.82
CA TRP A 46 -6.77 15.34 -14.56
C TRP A 46 -8.11 15.62 -15.22
N VAL A 47 -9.04 16.21 -14.49
CA VAL A 47 -10.34 16.64 -15.03
C VAL A 47 -10.21 18.06 -15.56
N ARG A 48 -10.78 18.33 -16.72
CA ARG A 48 -10.66 19.62 -17.40
C ARG A 48 -11.66 20.65 -16.86
N GLN A 49 -12.89 20.22 -16.60
CA GLN A 49 -13.99 21.01 -16.07
C GLN A 49 -14.06 20.89 -14.54
N ASN A 50 -14.17 22.02 -13.84
CA ASN A 50 -14.29 21.99 -12.37
C ASN A 50 -15.63 21.41 -11.90
N GLU A 51 -16.67 21.47 -12.73
CA GLU A 51 -18.01 20.97 -12.42
C GLU A 51 -18.02 19.44 -12.37
N ASP A 52 -17.25 18.80 -13.26
CA ASP A 52 -17.14 17.34 -13.34
C ASP A 52 -16.18 16.77 -12.28
N TYR A 53 -15.36 17.61 -11.64
CA TYR A 53 -14.41 17.17 -10.63
C TYR A 53 -15.09 16.46 -9.45
N GLU A 54 -16.16 17.04 -8.90
CA GLU A 54 -16.86 16.43 -7.76
C GLU A 54 -17.53 15.11 -8.15
N LYS A 55 -18.11 15.04 -9.36
CA LYS A 55 -18.72 13.81 -9.91
C LYS A 55 -17.66 12.73 -10.10
N ALA A 56 -16.55 13.05 -10.76
CA ALA A 56 -15.44 12.13 -10.99
C ALA A 56 -14.86 11.61 -9.66
N ARG A 57 -14.74 12.49 -8.66
CA ARG A 57 -14.17 12.13 -7.36
C ARG A 57 -15.05 11.15 -6.62
N ALA A 58 -16.37 11.38 -6.63
CA ALA A 58 -17.34 10.50 -6.00
C ALA A 58 -17.34 9.10 -6.64
N LEU A 59 -17.22 9.02 -7.97
CA LEU A 59 -17.16 7.75 -8.71
C LEU A 59 -15.91 6.95 -8.32
N ILE A 60 -14.74 7.59 -8.35
CA ILE A 60 -13.46 6.95 -8.01
C ILE A 60 -13.42 6.54 -6.53
N GLU A 61 -13.95 7.36 -5.64
CA GLU A 61 -14.02 7.04 -4.21
C GLU A 61 -14.90 5.81 -3.94
N THR A 62 -16.00 5.68 -4.69
CA THR A 62 -16.89 4.52 -4.61
C THR A 62 -16.18 3.25 -5.08
N ASP A 63 -15.48 3.29 -6.21
CA ASP A 63 -14.69 2.16 -6.72
C ASP A 63 -13.57 1.75 -5.73
N GLN A 64 -12.79 2.72 -5.26
CA GLN A 64 -11.73 2.53 -4.26
C GLN A 64 -12.25 1.97 -2.93
N LYS A 65 -13.49 2.28 -2.54
CA LYS A 65 -14.12 1.73 -1.35
C LYS A 65 -14.39 0.23 -1.50
N VAL A 66 -14.99 -0.17 -2.62
CA VAL A 66 -15.25 -1.59 -2.93
C VAL A 66 -13.94 -2.38 -2.94
N ARG A 67 -12.89 -1.86 -3.57
CA ARG A 67 -11.56 -2.50 -3.57
C ARG A 67 -11.00 -2.64 -2.15
N ARG A 68 -11.07 -1.59 -1.33
CA ARG A 68 -10.60 -1.63 0.07
C ARG A 68 -11.36 -2.65 0.91
N GLU A 69 -12.66 -2.77 0.74
CA GLU A 69 -13.47 -3.76 1.44
C GLU A 69 -13.09 -5.20 1.02
N ALA A 70 -12.83 -5.42 -0.27
CA ALA A 70 -12.33 -6.70 -0.78
C ALA A 70 -10.94 -7.05 -0.22
N TYR A 71 -10.04 -6.07 -0.08
CA TYR A 71 -8.74 -6.27 0.56
C TYR A 71 -8.87 -6.54 2.07
N GLN A 72 -9.68 -5.78 2.79
CA GLN A 72 -9.87 -5.95 4.23
C GLN A 72 -10.43 -7.32 4.61
N THR A 73 -11.31 -7.88 3.77
CA THR A 73 -11.87 -9.23 3.97
C THR A 73 -10.78 -10.31 3.89
N ASN A 74 -9.71 -10.06 3.13
CA ASN A 74 -8.58 -10.97 2.97
C ASN A 74 -7.40 -10.68 3.91
N ILE A 75 -7.44 -9.60 4.69
CA ILE A 75 -6.46 -9.38 5.75
C ILE A 75 -6.90 -10.25 6.93
N PRO A 76 -6.24 -11.40 7.21
CA PRO A 76 -6.54 -12.15 8.42
C PRO A 76 -6.36 -11.18 9.59
N ALA A 77 -7.44 -11.00 10.37
CA ALA A 77 -7.49 -10.09 11.52
C ALA A 77 -6.15 -10.12 12.23
N LEU A 78 -5.41 -9.02 12.12
CA LEU A 78 -4.05 -8.88 12.62
C LEU A 78 -4.12 -8.79 14.14
N GLY A 79 -4.45 -9.91 14.79
CA GLY A 79 -3.99 -10.15 16.13
C GLY A 79 -2.48 -10.01 16.05
N LEU A 80 -1.90 -9.14 16.86
CA LEU A 80 -0.44 -9.04 16.96
C LEU A 80 0.17 -10.32 17.58
N LEU A 81 -0.67 -11.16 18.21
CA LEU A 81 -0.30 -12.36 18.95
C LEU A 81 -0.02 -13.64 18.12
N PRO A 82 -0.72 -13.96 17.01
CA PRO A 82 -0.44 -15.17 16.25
C PRO A 82 0.87 -15.08 15.46
N SER A 83 1.46 -13.91 15.22
CA SER A 83 2.69 -13.78 14.41
C SER A 83 3.87 -14.49 15.06
N LEU A 84 4.12 -14.26 16.36
CA LEU A 84 5.19 -14.92 17.09
C LEU A 84 4.95 -16.44 17.20
N TRP A 85 3.72 -16.85 17.49
CA TRP A 85 3.35 -18.27 17.59
C TRP A 85 3.40 -19.00 16.24
N ARG A 86 3.02 -18.31 15.15
CA ARG A 86 3.06 -18.82 13.78
C ARG A 86 4.52 -18.92 13.31
N GLN A 87 5.38 -17.95 13.64
CA GLN A 87 6.81 -18.00 13.33
C GLN A 87 7.50 -19.17 14.06
N CYS A 88 7.22 -19.35 15.36
CA CYS A 88 7.72 -20.50 16.14
C CYS A 88 7.34 -21.85 15.53
N ARG A 89 6.14 -21.96 14.96
CA ARG A 89 5.65 -23.22 14.38
C ARG A 89 6.06 -23.45 12.92
N HIS A 90 6.38 -22.39 12.18
CA HIS A 90 6.78 -22.50 10.78
C HIS A 90 8.28 -22.75 10.61
N ASN A 91 9.14 -22.17 11.46
CA ASN A 91 10.60 -22.37 11.44
C ASN A 91 11.20 -22.40 12.86
N PRO A 92 11.08 -23.52 13.59
CA PRO A 92 11.55 -23.62 14.98
C PRO A 92 13.08 -23.45 15.11
N VAL A 93 13.84 -23.82 14.07
CA VAL A 93 15.31 -23.77 14.08
C VAL A 93 15.82 -22.32 14.00
N GLU A 94 15.30 -21.53 13.06
CA GLU A 94 15.71 -20.13 12.87
C GLU A 94 15.34 -19.26 14.09
N PHE A 95 14.17 -19.50 14.67
CA PHE A 95 13.74 -18.85 15.90
C PHE A 95 14.67 -19.20 17.08
N ALA A 96 15.04 -20.47 17.24
CA ALA A 96 15.98 -20.90 18.28
C ALA A 96 17.38 -20.26 18.11
N PHE A 97 17.92 -20.23 16.89
CA PHE A 97 19.20 -19.56 16.61
C PHE A 97 19.16 -18.07 16.95
N THR A 98 18.07 -17.39 16.58
CA THR A 98 17.90 -15.96 16.87
C THR A 98 17.83 -15.72 18.39
N LEU A 99 17.10 -16.56 19.13
CA LEU A 99 16.99 -16.46 20.58
C LEU A 99 18.33 -16.73 21.28
N VAL A 100 19.09 -17.73 20.83
CA VAL A 100 20.44 -18.01 21.32
C VAL A 100 21.39 -16.84 21.02
N ALA A 101 21.34 -16.26 19.82
CA ALA A 101 22.17 -15.12 19.46
C ALA A 101 21.87 -13.90 20.34
N ILE A 102 20.58 -13.62 20.61
CA ILE A 102 20.16 -12.54 21.52
C ILE A 102 20.68 -12.81 22.93
N LEU A 103 20.51 -14.02 23.47
CA LEU A 103 21.03 -14.39 24.79
C LEU A 103 22.56 -14.31 24.86
N PHE A 104 23.26 -14.67 23.79
CA PHE A 104 24.70 -14.60 23.70
C PHE A 104 25.21 -13.15 23.73
N VAL A 105 24.59 -12.26 22.95
CA VAL A 105 24.90 -10.83 22.94
C VAL A 105 24.59 -10.20 24.30
N LEU A 106 23.43 -10.52 24.88
CA LEU A 106 23.06 -10.03 26.22
C LEU A 106 24.01 -10.56 27.29
N GLY A 107 24.38 -11.83 27.22
CA GLY A 107 25.36 -12.45 28.12
C GLY A 107 26.70 -11.71 28.03
N LEU A 108 27.27 -11.57 26.84
CA LEU A 108 28.52 -10.82 26.63
C LEU A 108 28.43 -9.36 27.09
N SER A 109 27.28 -8.71 26.90
CA SER A 109 27.08 -7.33 27.32
C SER A 109 26.91 -7.17 28.83
N LEU A 110 26.34 -8.16 29.53
CA LEU A 110 26.06 -8.11 30.97
C LEU A 110 27.17 -8.73 31.83
N LEU A 111 27.96 -9.66 31.27
CA LEU A 111 29.15 -10.22 31.91
C LEU A 111 30.09 -9.16 32.53
N PRO A 112 30.46 -8.07 31.85
CA PRO A 112 31.35 -7.06 32.43
C PRO A 112 30.74 -6.27 33.59
N PHE A 113 29.40 -6.21 33.70
CA PHE A 113 28.71 -5.54 34.80
C PHE A 113 28.59 -6.44 36.04
N TRP A 114 28.71 -7.76 35.87
CA TRP A 114 28.70 -8.70 37.00
C TRP A 114 30.09 -8.96 37.58
N SER A 115 31.13 -8.68 36.79
CA SER A 115 32.54 -8.83 37.19
C SER A 115 33.16 -7.58 37.84
N VAL A 116 32.36 -6.55 38.10
CA VAL A 116 32.73 -5.32 38.85
C VAL A 116 32.02 -5.34 40.19
#